data_AF-A0A3R7AT12-F1
#
_entry.id   AF-A0A3R7AT12-F1
#
_cell.length_a   1.000
_cell.length_b   1.000
_cell.length_c   1.000
_cell.angle_alpha   90.00
_cell.angle_beta   90.00
_cell.angle_gamma   90.00
#
_symmetry.space_group_name_H-M   'P 1'
#
loop_
_entity.id
_entity.type
_entity.pdbx_description
1 polymer ?
#
loop_
_entity_poly.entity_id
_entity_poly.type
_entity_poly.pdbx_seq_one_letter_code
_entity_poly.pdbx_strand_id
1 'polypeptide(L)'
;MHGHLWGVALAAFNLPASFSLPAQRVAGIPVLNDLNDTSAATTTTVIVNATTNTSTTVTTRVHLNWSKPPRTSDPTVAKILAGIEDWHPLDGYEGYTEPLTEDTMKVLNRRGTSLPNVILAVAADPVNGAAKFPTIMFRSANGSPPLACNSRHGGDVALVRDLQPSVVFYSSNWIQFWRAGGGAGSVPSATPLCCTPGYQDACAYQTLADVQAMADMFQAELAVLVQSGKKVFVATVNPEGPEFSGRNMVNGNAVGTVTPIKRSVFRQTFASVISILERAVANAQATLVDFSANQCYQDLCQVEPMAEGEPVYKDKDHMRPYYVKSLFYWSCVSIQ
;
A
#
# COMPACT_ATOMS: atom_id res chain seq x y z
N MET A 1 -29.05 -4.82 -10.33
CA MET A 1 -28.38 -5.18 -9.07
C MET A 1 -26.99 -5.67 -9.43
N HIS A 2 -25.97 -4.82 -9.28
CA HIS A 2 -24.58 -5.19 -9.57
C HIS A 2 -23.74 -4.86 -8.33
N GLY A 3 -23.04 -5.87 -7.80
CA GLY A 3 -22.16 -5.71 -6.64
C GLY A 3 -20.84 -5.09 -7.07
N HIS A 4 -20.45 -3.99 -6.43
CA HIS A 4 -19.23 -3.26 -6.79
C HIS A 4 -18.08 -3.69 -5.85
N LEU A 5 -16.90 -3.96 -6.43
CA LEU A 5 -15.71 -4.49 -5.74
C LEU A 5 -14.66 -3.40 -5.49
N TRP A 6 -14.10 -3.34 -4.28
CA TRP A 6 -13.20 -2.25 -3.85
C TRP A 6 -12.14 -2.78 -2.89
N GLY A 7 -10.90 -2.33 -3.06
CA GLY A 7 -9.80 -2.67 -2.16
C GLY A 7 -8.53 -1.86 -2.44
N VAL A 8 -8.01 -1.22 -1.40
CA VAL A 8 -6.61 -0.77 -1.31
C VAL A 8 -5.79 -1.94 -0.77
N ALA A 9 -4.47 -1.99 -1.03
CA ALA A 9 -3.70 -3.23 -1.02
C ALA A 9 -2.21 -3.01 -0.63
N LEU A 10 -1.63 -3.89 0.24
CA LEU A 10 -0.29 -3.83 0.90
C LEU A 10 0.44 -5.19 1.23
N ALA A 11 1.58 -5.19 1.96
CA ALA A 11 2.30 -6.43 2.34
C ALA A 11 3.32 -6.29 3.52
N ALA A 12 3.63 -7.39 4.24
CA ALA A 12 4.89 -7.68 5.01
C ALA A 12 4.91 -9.12 5.62
N PHE A 13 6.08 -9.60 6.14
CA PHE A 13 6.43 -11.02 6.40
C PHE A 13 6.71 -11.40 7.89
N ASN A 14 6.99 -12.68 8.19
CA ASN A 14 7.40 -13.21 9.52
C ASN A 14 8.40 -14.38 9.35
N LEU A 15 9.58 -14.44 10.00
CA LEU A 15 9.86 -14.87 11.39
C LEU A 15 11.30 -14.43 11.84
N PRO A 16 11.68 -14.52 13.14
CA PRO A 16 12.66 -13.59 13.73
C PRO A 16 14.12 -14.06 13.88
N ALA A 17 14.44 -15.35 13.73
CA ALA A 17 15.75 -15.88 14.17
C ALA A 17 16.93 -15.56 13.21
N SER A 18 16.66 -15.15 11.97
CA SER A 18 17.69 -14.84 10.96
C SER A 18 18.20 -13.40 11.00
N PHE A 19 17.68 -12.56 11.90
CA PHE A 19 18.06 -11.14 12.04
C PHE A 19 19.20 -10.91 13.04
N SER A 20 19.92 -11.97 13.42
CA SER A 20 21.09 -11.91 14.30
C SER A 20 22.25 -12.72 13.71
N LEU A 21 22.77 -12.25 12.57
CA LEU A 21 24.17 -12.52 12.27
C LEU A 21 25.01 -11.54 13.12
N PRO A 22 25.83 -12.02 14.07
CA PRO A 22 26.84 -11.16 14.68
C PRO A 22 27.77 -10.66 13.57
N ALA A 23 28.28 -9.44 13.70
CA ALA A 23 29.11 -8.80 12.68
C ALA A 23 30.44 -9.55 12.45
N GLN A 24 30.40 -10.57 11.59
CA GLN A 24 31.56 -11.25 11.05
C GLN A 24 31.68 -10.92 9.57
N ARG A 25 32.83 -10.36 9.19
CA ARG A 25 33.15 -10.02 7.81
C ARG A 25 33.12 -11.29 6.97
N VAL A 26 32.12 -11.43 6.10
CA VAL A 26 32.26 -12.23 4.89
C VAL A 26 32.60 -11.23 3.79
N ALA A 27 33.81 -11.35 3.24
CA ALA A 27 34.25 -10.53 2.11
C ALA A 27 33.49 -10.95 0.85
N GLY A 28 32.29 -10.38 0.66
CA GLY A 28 31.63 -10.40 -0.63
C GLY A 28 32.48 -9.62 -1.62
N ILE A 29 33.19 -10.34 -2.49
CA ILE A 29 33.95 -9.72 -3.59
C ILE A 29 32.92 -9.07 -4.52
N PRO A 30 32.95 -7.74 -4.71
CA PRO A 30 32.12 -7.12 -5.73
C PRO A 30 32.69 -7.52 -7.08
N VAL A 31 32.02 -8.44 -7.79
CA VAL A 31 32.28 -8.68 -9.21
C VAL A 31 31.68 -7.51 -9.98
N LEU A 32 32.40 -6.39 -9.95
CA LEU A 32 32.25 -5.25 -10.83
C LEU A 32 32.71 -5.65 -12.23
N ASN A 33 31.89 -6.44 -12.92
CA ASN A 33 32.01 -6.60 -14.36
C ASN A 33 31.15 -5.55 -15.06
N ASP A 34 31.81 -4.82 -15.95
CA ASP A 34 31.30 -3.94 -17.00
C ASP A 34 30.52 -2.68 -16.57
N LEU A 35 31.34 -1.63 -16.43
CA LEU A 35 30.98 -0.22 -16.56
C LEU A 35 30.34 0.08 -17.94
N ASN A 36 29.06 -0.26 -18.15
CA ASN A 36 28.19 0.44 -19.11
C ASN A 36 26.69 0.10 -19.05
N ASP A 37 26.23 -0.97 -18.37
CA ASP A 37 24.80 -1.29 -18.35
C ASP A 37 24.04 -0.47 -17.29
N THR A 38 22.91 0.12 -17.68
CA THR A 38 22.24 1.22 -16.97
C THR A 38 20.74 0.96 -16.71
N SER A 39 20.34 -0.32 -16.63
CA SER A 39 18.95 -0.67 -16.29
C SER A 39 18.80 -1.90 -15.37
N ALA A 40 17.93 -1.75 -14.35
CA ALA A 40 17.63 -2.71 -13.27
C ALA A 40 18.81 -3.10 -12.34
N ALA A 41 18.55 -3.04 -11.03
CA ALA A 41 19.37 -3.78 -10.08
C ALA A 41 19.03 -5.27 -10.23
N THR A 42 19.88 -6.00 -10.95
CA THR A 42 19.75 -7.43 -11.14
C THR A 42 20.42 -8.13 -9.97
N THR A 43 19.64 -8.64 -9.02
CA THR A 43 20.18 -9.45 -7.93
C THR A 43 20.26 -10.90 -8.38
N THR A 44 21.48 -11.34 -8.68
CA THR A 44 21.77 -12.74 -9.03
C THR A 44 22.18 -13.49 -7.76
N THR A 45 21.26 -14.26 -7.19
CA THR A 45 21.56 -15.14 -6.05
C THR A 45 21.87 -16.55 -6.56
N VAL A 46 23.10 -17.01 -6.35
CA VAL A 46 23.48 -18.40 -6.62
C VAL A 46 23.21 -19.23 -5.37
N ILE A 47 22.12 -20.01 -5.39
CA ILE A 47 21.80 -20.94 -4.31
C ILE A 47 22.54 -22.25 -4.60
N VAL A 48 23.58 -22.56 -3.82
CA VAL A 48 24.30 -23.84 -3.92
C VAL A 48 23.69 -24.82 -2.93
N ASN A 49 23.09 -25.90 -3.44
CA ASN A 49 22.64 -26.99 -2.59
C ASN A 49 23.83 -27.91 -2.27
N ALA A 50 24.38 -27.78 -1.06
CA ALA A 50 25.54 -28.52 -0.58
C ALA A 50 25.33 -30.05 -0.51
N THR A 51 24.08 -30.54 -0.55
CA THR A 51 23.76 -31.97 -0.51
C THR A 51 23.69 -32.60 -1.90
N THR A 52 23.45 -31.81 -2.95
CA THR A 52 23.29 -32.30 -4.34
C THR A 52 24.33 -31.76 -5.31
N ASN A 53 25.22 -30.86 -4.87
CA ASN A 53 26.17 -30.12 -5.72
C ASN A 53 25.53 -29.41 -6.92
N THR A 54 24.24 -29.08 -6.83
CA THR A 54 23.54 -28.29 -7.84
C THR A 54 23.48 -26.82 -7.42
N SER A 55 23.90 -25.93 -8.31
CA SER A 55 23.69 -24.49 -8.20
C SER A 55 22.42 -24.10 -8.95
N THR A 56 21.56 -23.32 -8.29
CA THR A 56 20.43 -22.64 -8.93
C THR A 56 20.73 -21.16 -8.95
N THR A 57 20.92 -20.61 -10.15
CA THR A 57 21.03 -19.16 -10.36
C THR A 57 19.63 -18.56 -10.38
N VAL A 58 19.28 -17.80 -9.35
CA VAL A 58 18.03 -17.04 -9.30
C VAL A 58 18.35 -15.58 -9.64
N THR A 59 17.89 -15.15 -10.81
CA THR A 59 18.02 -13.77 -11.29
C THR A 59 16.73 -13.02 -11.01
N THR A 60 16.70 -12.17 -9.98
CA THR A 60 15.55 -11.29 -9.72
C THR A 60 15.77 -9.92 -10.34
N ARG A 61 14.82 -9.48 -11.18
CA ARG A 61 14.81 -8.14 -11.79
C ARG A 61 14.04 -7.21 -10.85
N VAL A 62 14.74 -6.51 -9.97
CA VAL A 62 14.11 -5.59 -9.01
C VAL A 62 13.92 -4.23 -9.67
N HIS A 63 12.68 -3.88 -9.99
CA HIS A 63 12.32 -2.55 -10.46
C HIS A 63 12.21 -1.60 -9.26
N LEU A 64 13.34 -1.03 -8.82
CA LEU A 64 13.40 -0.09 -7.69
C LEU A 64 12.68 1.23 -8.01
N ASN A 65 11.51 1.45 -7.38
CA ASN A 65 10.70 2.67 -7.46
C ASN A 65 10.34 3.08 -8.89
N TRP A 66 9.08 2.89 -9.27
CA TRP A 66 8.62 3.06 -10.66
C TRP A 66 8.65 4.52 -11.17
N SER A 67 8.93 5.50 -10.32
CA SER A 67 9.26 6.87 -10.73
C SER A 67 10.73 7.09 -11.07
N LYS A 68 11.60 6.11 -10.85
CA LYS A 68 13.05 6.20 -11.05
C LYS A 68 13.43 6.01 -12.53
N PRO A 69 14.29 6.87 -13.12
CA PRO A 69 14.83 6.69 -14.46
C PRO A 69 15.72 5.41 -14.61
N PRO A 70 15.98 4.94 -15.85
CA PRO A 70 15.54 5.50 -17.13
C PRO A 70 14.08 5.17 -17.47
N ARG A 71 13.47 5.93 -18.40
CA ARG A 71 12.20 5.54 -19.01
C ARG A 71 12.48 4.44 -20.04
N THR A 72 11.90 3.26 -19.87
CA THR A 72 12.04 2.12 -20.80
C THR A 72 10.78 1.85 -21.61
N SER A 73 9.67 2.51 -21.29
CA SER A 73 8.49 2.53 -22.15
C SER A 73 7.79 3.88 -22.12
N ASP A 74 7.43 4.36 -23.30
CA ASP A 74 6.62 5.55 -23.47
C ASP A 74 5.13 5.22 -23.31
N PRO A 75 4.34 6.23 -22.90
CA PRO A 75 2.90 6.10 -22.86
C PRO A 75 2.28 6.07 -24.24
N THR A 76 1.15 5.38 -24.34
CA THR A 76 0.35 5.32 -25.56
C THR A 76 -1.12 5.43 -25.21
N VAL A 77 -1.92 5.96 -26.14
CA VAL A 77 -3.38 6.03 -25.96
C VAL A 77 -3.97 4.65 -25.68
N ALA A 78 -3.46 3.59 -26.31
CA ALA A 78 -3.92 2.22 -26.05
C ALA A 78 -3.66 1.78 -24.60
N LYS A 79 -2.45 2.02 -24.07
CA LYS A 79 -2.09 1.72 -22.67
C LYS A 79 -2.92 2.54 -21.67
N ILE A 80 -3.13 3.83 -21.97
CA ILE A 80 -3.92 4.71 -21.11
C ILE A 80 -5.39 4.29 -21.07
N LEU A 81 -6.00 4.05 -22.23
CA LEU A 81 -7.38 3.58 -22.33
C LEU A 81 -7.58 2.21 -21.67
N ALA A 82 -6.59 1.31 -21.73
CA ALA A 82 -6.63 0.02 -21.03
C ALA A 82 -6.53 0.16 -19.50
N GLY A 83 -5.93 1.24 -18.98
CA GLY A 83 -5.84 1.51 -17.55
C GLY A 83 -7.10 2.16 -16.95
N ILE A 84 -7.87 2.91 -17.75
CA ILE A 84 -9.09 3.59 -17.28
C ILE A 84 -10.14 2.56 -16.86
N GLU A 85 -10.61 2.66 -15.61
CA GLU A 85 -11.53 1.67 -15.02
C GLU A 85 -10.98 0.21 -15.06
N ASP A 86 -9.67 0.02 -14.92
CA ASP A 86 -9.07 -1.31 -14.75
C ASP A 86 -9.47 -1.91 -13.39
N TRP A 87 -10.57 -2.67 -13.41
CA TRP A 87 -11.22 -3.30 -12.26
C TRP A 87 -10.90 -4.80 -12.16
N HIS A 88 -9.66 -5.22 -12.44
CA HIS A 88 -9.23 -6.64 -12.33
C HIS A 88 -8.34 -6.93 -11.10
N PRO A 89 -8.79 -6.71 -9.83
CA PRO A 89 -7.97 -6.93 -8.64
C PRO A 89 -7.87 -8.41 -8.21
N LEU A 90 -8.46 -9.34 -8.97
CA LEU A 90 -8.68 -10.73 -8.54
C LEU A 90 -7.63 -11.73 -9.05
N ASP A 91 -6.74 -11.31 -9.95
CA ASP A 91 -5.70 -12.17 -10.52
C ASP A 91 -4.71 -12.66 -9.44
N GLY A 92 -4.93 -13.90 -8.97
CA GLY A 92 -4.15 -14.56 -7.93
C GLY A 92 -4.80 -14.63 -6.54
N TYR A 93 -6.08 -14.24 -6.38
CA TYR A 93 -6.76 -14.25 -5.08
C TYR A 93 -7.92 -15.25 -5.00
N GLU A 94 -8.03 -15.90 -3.84
CA GLU A 94 -9.18 -16.73 -3.51
C GLU A 94 -10.24 -15.91 -2.74
N GLY A 95 -11.51 -16.17 -3.06
CA GLY A 95 -12.64 -15.65 -2.28
C GLY A 95 -12.68 -16.31 -0.90
N TYR A 96 -12.89 -15.52 0.15
CA TYR A 96 -13.10 -16.05 1.49
C TYR A 96 -14.59 -16.30 1.73
N THR A 97 -14.97 -17.55 2.01
CA THR A 97 -16.37 -18.01 2.11
C THR A 97 -16.74 -18.66 3.44
N GLU A 98 -15.81 -18.66 4.41
CA GLU A 98 -16.10 -19.03 5.81
C GLU A 98 -16.90 -17.88 6.49
N PRO A 99 -17.44 -18.01 7.73
CA PRO A 99 -18.64 -17.28 8.17
C PRO A 99 -18.46 -15.78 8.50
N LEU A 100 -17.45 -15.12 7.91
CA LEU A 100 -17.32 -13.66 7.87
C LEU A 100 -18.11 -13.14 6.68
N THR A 101 -19.29 -12.59 6.96
CA THR A 101 -20.38 -12.32 6.00
C THR A 101 -20.17 -11.11 5.08
N GLU A 102 -18.97 -10.87 4.55
CA GLU A 102 -18.68 -9.70 3.70
C GLU A 102 -18.01 -10.05 2.36
N ASP A 103 -18.73 -9.70 1.27
CA ASP A 103 -18.41 -9.99 -0.14
C ASP A 103 -17.01 -9.58 -0.62
N THR A 104 -16.37 -8.68 0.11
CA THR A 104 -15.10 -8.03 -0.24
C THR A 104 -13.88 -8.70 0.39
N MET A 105 -14.06 -9.66 1.31
CA MET A 105 -12.94 -10.39 1.91
C MET A 105 -12.25 -11.32 0.89
N LYS A 106 -10.92 -11.34 0.91
CA LYS A 106 -10.08 -12.17 0.01
C LYS A 106 -8.92 -12.78 0.81
N VAL A 107 -8.35 -13.89 0.35
CA VAL A 107 -7.17 -14.52 0.97
C VAL A 107 -6.12 -14.85 -0.10
N LEU A 108 -4.84 -14.69 0.27
CA LEU A 108 -3.70 -15.21 -0.49
C LEU A 108 -3.04 -16.36 0.28
N ASN A 109 -2.61 -17.40 -0.46
CA ASN A 109 -1.90 -18.57 0.08
C ASN A 109 -2.68 -19.36 1.16
N ARG A 110 -3.93 -19.73 0.85
CA ARG A 110 -4.82 -20.54 1.71
C ARG A 110 -4.43 -22.04 1.73
N ARG A 111 -3.23 -22.38 2.21
CA ARG A 111 -2.70 -23.76 2.24
C ARG A 111 -3.31 -24.64 3.35
N GLY A 112 -4.60 -24.93 3.26
CA GLY A 112 -5.27 -26.00 4.04
C GLY A 112 -5.36 -25.80 5.56
N THR A 113 -4.94 -24.65 6.09
CA THR A 113 -5.13 -24.28 7.49
C THR A 113 -6.50 -23.64 7.71
N SER A 114 -7.17 -23.98 8.81
CA SER A 114 -8.53 -23.51 9.13
C SER A 114 -8.62 -22.02 9.48
N LEU A 115 -7.52 -21.38 9.89
CA LEU A 115 -7.47 -19.97 10.26
C LEU A 115 -6.26 -19.25 9.61
N PRO A 116 -6.40 -17.97 9.22
CA PRO A 116 -5.30 -17.15 8.71
C PRO A 116 -4.45 -16.59 9.87
N ASN A 117 -3.14 -16.46 9.65
CA ASN A 117 -2.19 -15.97 10.67
C ASN A 117 -1.90 -14.45 10.56
N VAL A 118 -2.37 -13.78 9.50
CA VAL A 118 -2.15 -12.34 9.25
C VAL A 118 -3.42 -11.71 8.65
N ILE A 119 -3.84 -10.55 9.17
CA ILE A 119 -4.83 -9.66 8.54
C ILE A 119 -4.10 -8.43 8.01
N LEU A 120 -4.21 -8.17 6.72
CA LEU A 120 -3.37 -7.24 5.96
C LEU A 120 -3.96 -7.10 4.55
N ALA A 121 -4.09 -5.87 4.03
CA ALA A 121 -4.38 -5.53 2.61
C ALA A 121 -3.28 -6.07 1.63
N VAL A 122 -3.49 -6.21 0.30
CA VAL A 122 -2.85 -7.08 -0.78
C VAL A 122 -1.51 -6.68 -1.54
N ALA A 123 -0.72 -7.55 -2.21
CA ALA A 123 0.21 -8.65 -1.82
C ALA A 123 1.10 -9.05 -3.07
N ALA A 124 2.13 -9.93 -2.96
CA ALA A 124 2.96 -10.39 -4.11
C ALA A 124 3.56 -11.83 -4.01
N ASP A 125 3.98 -12.39 -5.16
CA ASP A 125 4.18 -13.82 -5.52
C ASP A 125 5.60 -14.40 -5.17
N PRO A 126 5.78 -15.72 -4.91
CA PRO A 126 7.06 -16.29 -4.47
C PRO A 126 7.89 -16.92 -5.60
N VAL A 127 8.97 -16.26 -6.01
CA VAL A 127 9.99 -16.88 -6.88
C VAL A 127 10.88 -17.82 -6.06
N ASN A 128 10.55 -19.12 -6.10
CA ASN A 128 11.39 -20.28 -5.76
C ASN A 128 12.17 -20.27 -4.43
N GLY A 129 11.66 -21.03 -3.44
CA GLY A 129 12.54 -21.66 -2.43
C GLY A 129 11.98 -21.78 -1.00
N ALA A 130 11.49 -22.99 -0.66
CA ALA A 130 11.48 -23.63 0.67
C ALA A 130 10.97 -22.90 1.95
N ALA A 131 10.66 -21.60 1.93
CA ALA A 131 10.09 -20.88 3.07
C ALA A 131 8.55 -20.95 3.08
N LYS A 132 7.95 -21.16 4.26
CA LYS A 132 6.49 -21.08 4.44
C LYS A 132 6.05 -19.61 4.36
N PHE A 133 5.57 -19.19 3.19
CA PHE A 133 4.95 -17.87 3.03
C PHE A 133 3.69 -17.76 3.94
N PRO A 134 3.49 -16.66 4.68
CA PRO A 134 2.36 -16.53 5.62
C PRO A 134 1.03 -16.38 4.89
N THR A 135 -0.06 -16.94 5.45
CA THR A 135 -1.42 -16.71 4.96
C THR A 135 -1.84 -15.26 5.26
N ILE A 136 -2.33 -14.56 4.24
CA ILE A 136 -2.73 -13.15 4.31
C ILE A 136 -4.23 -13.02 4.08
N MET A 137 -4.92 -12.29 4.96
CA MET A 137 -6.35 -12.01 4.90
C MET A 137 -6.63 -10.53 4.60
N PHE A 138 -7.32 -10.29 3.49
CA PHE A 138 -7.72 -8.98 3.03
C PHE A 138 -9.09 -8.62 3.61
N ARG A 139 -9.10 -7.60 4.47
CA ARG A 139 -10.31 -6.96 4.99
C ARG A 139 -10.43 -5.58 4.35
N SER A 140 -11.30 -5.48 3.34
CA SER A 140 -11.75 -4.21 2.77
C SER A 140 -13.26 -4.15 2.82
N ALA A 141 -13.81 -2.93 2.78
CA ALA A 141 -15.22 -2.68 2.58
C ALA A 141 -15.38 -1.51 1.59
N ASN A 142 -16.42 -1.57 0.75
CA ASN A 142 -16.68 -0.55 -0.28
C ASN A 142 -16.75 0.87 0.31
N GLY A 143 -15.88 1.78 -0.17
CA GLY A 143 -15.88 3.20 0.21
C GLY A 143 -15.74 3.44 1.72
N SER A 144 -15.27 2.45 2.46
CA SER A 144 -15.43 2.35 3.91
C SER A 144 -14.05 2.30 4.57
N PRO A 145 -13.65 3.32 5.33
CA PRO A 145 -12.34 3.34 5.98
C PRO A 145 -12.33 2.42 7.21
N PRO A 146 -11.17 1.83 7.57
CA PRO A 146 -10.97 1.12 8.84
C PRO A 146 -10.76 2.13 9.98
N LEU A 147 -11.80 2.91 10.28
CA LEU A 147 -11.79 4.01 11.24
C LEU A 147 -13.04 4.00 12.10
N ALA A 148 -12.92 4.38 13.38
CA ALA A 148 -14.04 4.43 14.33
C ALA A 148 -15.24 5.29 13.89
N CYS A 149 -15.05 6.24 12.96
CA CYS A 149 -16.14 7.02 12.36
C CYS A 149 -16.98 6.24 11.32
N ASN A 150 -16.67 4.96 11.09
CA ASN A 150 -17.40 4.01 10.25
C ASN A 150 -18.11 2.96 11.11
N SER A 151 -19.39 2.72 10.86
CA SER A 151 -20.20 1.75 11.62
C SER A 151 -19.72 0.30 11.54
N ARG A 152 -18.90 -0.06 10.53
CA ARG A 152 -18.31 -1.41 10.39
C ARG A 152 -17.09 -1.65 11.28
N HIS A 153 -16.41 -0.58 11.72
CA HIS A 153 -15.09 -0.64 12.36
C HIS A 153 -15.04 -1.55 13.59
N GLY A 154 -16.10 -1.58 14.39
CA GLY A 154 -16.18 -2.47 15.56
C GLY A 154 -16.10 -3.97 15.20
N GLY A 155 -16.56 -4.35 14.00
CA GLY A 155 -16.40 -5.70 13.46
C GLY A 155 -14.96 -6.00 13.02
N ASP A 156 -14.25 -5.01 12.48
CA ASP A 156 -12.85 -5.15 12.07
C ASP A 156 -11.93 -5.29 13.29
N VAL A 157 -12.15 -4.49 14.34
CA VAL A 157 -11.45 -4.60 15.63
C VAL A 157 -11.76 -5.94 16.32
N ALA A 158 -13.02 -6.40 16.29
CA ALA A 158 -13.38 -7.72 16.79
C ALA A 158 -12.65 -8.84 16.02
N LEU A 159 -12.55 -8.75 14.70
CA LEU A 159 -11.82 -9.72 13.89
C LEU A 159 -10.32 -9.77 14.22
N VAL A 160 -9.67 -8.62 14.43
CA VAL A 160 -8.27 -8.55 14.88
C VAL A 160 -8.10 -9.16 16.28
N ARG A 161 -9.05 -8.94 17.18
CA ARG A 161 -9.07 -9.56 18.52
C ARG A 161 -9.27 -11.07 18.45
N ASP A 162 -10.11 -11.57 17.55
CA ASP A 162 -10.50 -12.97 17.52
C ASP A 162 -9.50 -13.84 16.75
N LEU A 163 -8.88 -13.30 15.69
CA LEU A 163 -7.81 -14.00 14.93
C LEU A 163 -6.41 -13.86 15.54
N GLN A 164 -6.20 -12.89 16.45
CA GLN A 164 -4.91 -12.64 17.10
C GLN A 164 -3.68 -12.61 16.16
N PRO A 165 -3.70 -11.84 15.05
CA PRO A 165 -2.58 -11.81 14.12
C PRO A 165 -1.33 -11.23 14.79
N SER A 166 -0.14 -11.65 14.34
CA SER A 166 1.15 -11.12 14.81
C SER A 166 1.49 -9.73 14.24
N VAL A 167 0.86 -9.38 13.11
CA VAL A 167 1.04 -8.12 12.38
C VAL A 167 -0.34 -7.55 12.08
N VAL A 168 -0.51 -6.25 12.28
CA VAL A 168 -1.69 -5.49 11.82
C VAL A 168 -1.19 -4.34 10.96
N PHE A 169 -1.81 -4.15 9.80
CA PHE A 169 -1.43 -3.11 8.86
C PHE A 169 -2.66 -2.27 8.45
N TYR A 170 -2.61 -0.96 8.72
CA TYR A 170 -3.66 -0.01 8.34
C TYR A 170 -3.29 0.79 7.09
N SER A 171 -4.21 0.80 6.14
CA SER A 171 -4.21 1.75 5.02
C SER A 171 -5.61 2.26 4.77
N SER A 172 -5.67 3.55 4.51
CA SER A 172 -6.88 4.28 4.21
C SER A 172 -6.51 5.42 3.27
N ASN A 173 -7.46 5.92 2.48
CA ASN A 173 -7.30 7.23 1.87
C ASN A 173 -7.59 8.29 2.95
N TRP A 174 -6.61 8.58 3.80
CA TRP A 174 -6.76 9.48 4.94
C TRP A 174 -7.24 10.88 4.52
N ILE A 175 -6.70 11.41 3.43
CA ILE A 175 -7.10 12.73 2.88
C ILE A 175 -8.48 12.72 2.23
N GLN A 176 -9.01 11.55 1.85
CA GLN A 176 -10.42 11.41 1.53
C GLN A 176 -11.30 11.45 2.79
N PHE A 177 -10.96 10.75 3.87
CA PHE A 177 -11.88 10.58 5.00
C PHE A 177 -11.75 11.62 6.11
N TRP A 178 -10.59 12.29 6.21
CA TRP A 178 -10.29 13.36 7.16
C TRP A 178 -10.16 14.72 6.43
N ARG A 179 -11.24 15.17 5.78
CA ARG A 179 -11.34 16.51 5.16
C ARG A 179 -12.02 17.46 6.15
N ALA A 180 -11.23 18.34 6.78
CA ALA A 180 -11.71 19.40 7.68
C ALA A 180 -12.49 20.54 6.95
N GLY A 181 -13.52 20.18 6.19
CA GLY A 181 -14.31 21.08 5.35
C GLY A 181 -15.18 22.07 6.13
N GLY A 182 -15.50 21.77 7.39
CA GLY A 182 -16.10 22.71 8.35
C GLY A 182 -15.13 23.77 8.88
N GLY A 183 -13.88 23.79 8.40
CA GLY A 183 -12.84 24.69 8.87
C GLY A 183 -12.17 24.22 10.16
N ALA A 184 -11.57 25.14 10.92
CA ALA A 184 -10.79 24.79 12.11
C ALA A 184 -11.64 24.11 13.20
N GLY A 185 -12.73 24.76 13.63
CA GLY A 185 -13.43 24.38 14.87
C GLY A 185 -12.55 24.56 16.12
N SER A 186 -13.17 24.48 17.29
CA SER A 186 -12.46 24.54 18.59
C SER A 186 -12.90 23.44 19.56
N VAL A 187 -14.01 22.77 19.27
CA VAL A 187 -14.59 21.67 20.05
C VAL A 187 -14.98 20.59 19.03
N PRO A 188 -14.56 19.32 19.21
CA PRO A 188 -15.00 18.23 18.34
C PRO A 188 -16.49 17.95 18.54
N SER A 189 -17.14 17.46 17.50
CA SER A 189 -18.50 16.93 17.56
C SER A 189 -18.56 15.76 18.54
N ALA A 190 -19.70 15.54 19.19
CA ALA A 190 -19.91 14.40 20.08
C ALA A 190 -19.77 13.03 19.38
N THR A 191 -19.88 13.00 18.06
CA THR A 191 -19.61 11.82 17.23
C THR A 191 -19.01 12.28 15.89
N PRO A 192 -17.67 12.40 15.80
CA PRO A 192 -16.99 12.77 14.56
C PRO A 192 -17.29 11.79 13.42
N LEU A 193 -17.76 12.31 12.29
CA LEU A 193 -18.13 11.50 11.12
C LEU A 193 -17.00 11.48 10.09
N CYS A 194 -16.79 10.33 9.42
CA CYS A 194 -15.92 10.28 8.25
C CYS A 194 -16.51 11.12 7.11
N CYS A 195 -15.67 11.68 6.24
CA CYS A 195 -16.14 12.33 5.02
C CYS A 195 -16.71 11.34 4.00
N THR A 196 -17.66 11.78 3.16
CA THR A 196 -18.23 10.92 2.11
C THR A 196 -17.14 10.43 1.13
N PRO A 197 -17.08 9.12 0.79
CA PRO A 197 -16.08 8.56 -0.12
C PRO A 197 -16.16 9.14 -1.55
N GLY A 198 -15.07 9.05 -2.30
CA GLY A 198 -14.94 9.54 -3.68
C GLY A 198 -14.87 11.06 -3.84
N TYR A 199 -14.70 11.82 -2.75
CA TYR A 199 -14.76 13.28 -2.72
C TYR A 199 -16.10 13.86 -3.21
N GLN A 200 -17.21 13.17 -2.91
CA GLN A 200 -18.55 13.56 -3.35
C GLN A 200 -19.14 14.79 -2.64
N ASP A 201 -18.53 15.24 -1.55
CA ASP A 201 -18.98 16.40 -0.77
C ASP A 201 -17.82 17.30 -0.34
N ALA A 202 -18.17 18.51 0.11
CA ALA A 202 -17.23 19.43 0.74
C ALA A 202 -16.82 19.02 2.17
N CYS A 203 -17.44 17.98 2.75
CA CYS A 203 -17.30 17.57 4.15
C CYS A 203 -17.46 18.72 5.18
N ALA A 204 -18.41 19.62 4.94
CA ALA A 204 -18.66 20.81 5.78
C ALA A 204 -19.06 20.50 7.23
N TYR A 205 -19.43 19.25 7.52
CA TYR A 205 -19.79 18.75 8.85
C TYR A 205 -18.59 18.26 9.69
N GLN A 206 -17.37 18.24 9.12
CA GLN A 206 -16.16 17.79 9.80
C GLN A 206 -15.19 18.96 9.93
N THR A 207 -14.86 19.33 11.16
CA THR A 207 -13.86 20.37 11.49
C THR A 207 -12.47 19.76 11.69
N LEU A 208 -11.43 20.59 11.81
CA LEU A 208 -10.09 20.13 12.19
C LEU A 208 -10.07 19.55 13.61
N ALA A 209 -10.91 20.07 14.52
CA ALA A 209 -11.12 19.48 15.84
C ALA A 209 -11.70 18.06 15.76
N ASP A 210 -12.64 17.80 14.84
CA ASP A 210 -13.14 16.44 14.56
C ASP A 210 -12.05 15.51 14.03
N VAL A 211 -11.21 15.99 13.10
CA VAL A 211 -10.06 15.24 12.58
C VAL A 211 -9.07 14.88 13.69
N GLN A 212 -8.75 15.81 14.58
CA GLN A 212 -7.87 15.53 15.72
C GLN A 212 -8.50 14.49 16.66
N ALA A 213 -9.79 14.62 17.01
CA ALA A 213 -10.47 13.64 17.87
C ALA A 213 -10.52 12.23 17.24
N MET A 214 -10.70 12.12 15.92
CA MET A 214 -10.60 10.82 15.22
C MET A 214 -9.18 10.26 15.23
N ALA A 215 -8.16 11.10 15.09
CA ALA A 215 -6.77 10.69 15.17
C ALA A 215 -6.36 10.27 16.59
N ASP A 216 -6.91 10.91 17.63
CA ASP A 216 -6.68 10.53 19.03
C ASP A 216 -7.32 9.16 19.35
N MET A 217 -8.53 8.90 18.86
CA MET A 217 -9.16 7.57 18.93
C MET A 217 -8.32 6.51 18.20
N PHE A 218 -7.84 6.83 17.00
CA PHE A 218 -6.99 5.92 16.21
C PHE A 218 -5.64 5.66 16.89
N GLN A 219 -4.99 6.69 17.45
CA GLN A 219 -3.77 6.56 18.26
C GLN A 219 -3.97 5.59 19.44
N ALA A 220 -5.10 5.71 20.15
CA ALA A 220 -5.42 4.83 21.27
C ALA A 220 -5.59 3.36 20.83
N GLU A 221 -6.26 3.11 19.70
CA GLU A 221 -6.39 1.77 19.11
C GLU A 221 -5.05 1.17 18.70
N LEU A 222 -4.22 1.93 17.97
CA LEU A 222 -2.87 1.51 17.60
C LEU A 222 -2.04 1.16 18.84
N ALA A 223 -2.11 1.99 19.89
CA ALA A 223 -1.37 1.78 21.14
C ALA A 223 -1.81 0.48 21.85
N VAL A 224 -3.11 0.16 21.88
CA VAL A 224 -3.61 -1.12 22.42
C VAL A 224 -3.07 -2.31 21.63
N LEU A 225 -3.04 -2.20 20.30
CA LEU A 225 -2.49 -3.25 19.44
C LEU A 225 -0.98 -3.45 19.67
N VAL A 226 -0.19 -2.38 19.74
CA VAL A 226 1.25 -2.44 20.04
C VAL A 226 1.50 -3.02 21.44
N GLN A 227 0.75 -2.58 22.46
CA GLN A 227 0.84 -3.10 23.83
C GLN A 227 0.48 -4.59 23.92
N SER A 228 -0.38 -5.10 23.03
CA SER A 228 -0.67 -6.54 22.90
C SER A 228 0.44 -7.35 22.19
N GLY A 229 1.60 -6.75 21.93
CA GLY A 229 2.77 -7.39 21.32
C GLY A 229 2.70 -7.54 19.79
N LYS A 230 1.74 -6.86 19.13
CA LYS A 230 1.59 -6.91 17.68
C LYS A 230 2.53 -5.93 17.01
N LYS A 231 3.08 -6.30 15.84
CA LYS A 231 3.75 -5.35 14.96
C LYS A 231 2.68 -4.55 14.22
N VAL A 232 2.53 -3.28 14.56
CA VAL A 232 1.51 -2.41 13.96
C VAL A 232 2.18 -1.47 12.98
N PHE A 233 1.68 -1.48 11.75
CA PHE A 233 2.16 -0.66 10.65
C PHE A 233 1.01 0.21 10.12
N VAL A 234 1.30 1.45 9.76
CA VAL A 234 0.31 2.39 9.22
C VAL A 234 0.92 3.12 8.04
N ALA A 235 0.25 3.09 6.89
CA ALA A 235 0.68 3.85 5.74
C ALA A 235 0.25 5.32 5.80
N THR A 236 1.04 6.21 5.20
CA THR A 236 0.59 7.56 4.83
C THR A 236 -0.39 7.50 3.64
N VAL A 237 -0.60 8.64 2.97
CA VAL A 237 -1.40 8.75 1.75
C VAL A 237 -0.55 8.48 0.50
N ASN A 238 -1.16 7.86 -0.51
CA ASN A 238 -0.58 7.86 -1.84
C ASN A 238 -0.64 9.27 -2.44
N PRO A 239 0.38 9.74 -3.17
CA PRO A 239 0.23 10.82 -4.14
C PRO A 239 -0.91 10.52 -5.12
N GLU A 240 -1.94 11.36 -5.10
CA GLU A 240 -3.18 11.22 -5.88
C GLU A 240 -3.65 12.61 -6.36
N GLY A 241 -4.55 12.64 -7.36
CA GLY A 241 -4.96 13.89 -8.00
C GLY A 241 -5.51 13.70 -9.42
N PRO A 242 -6.10 14.76 -10.02
CA PRO A 242 -6.62 14.70 -11.39
C PRO A 242 -5.54 14.33 -12.43
N GLU A 243 -4.26 14.60 -12.16
CA GLU A 243 -3.12 14.25 -13.01
C GLU A 243 -2.91 12.74 -13.14
N PHE A 244 -3.35 11.93 -12.16
CA PHE A 244 -3.28 10.47 -12.22
C PHE A 244 -4.43 9.84 -13.01
N SER A 245 -5.48 10.60 -13.32
CA SER A 245 -6.60 10.07 -14.11
C SER A 245 -6.22 9.89 -15.57
N GLY A 246 -6.21 8.64 -16.04
CA GLY A 246 -6.02 8.32 -17.47
C GLY A 246 -6.98 9.07 -18.40
N ARG A 247 -8.16 9.48 -17.91
CA ARG A 247 -9.13 10.32 -18.64
C ARG A 247 -8.58 11.71 -18.98
N ASN A 248 -7.65 12.24 -18.18
CA ASN A 248 -6.96 13.52 -18.40
C ASN A 248 -5.62 13.35 -19.15
N MET A 249 -5.13 12.11 -19.29
CA MET A 249 -3.91 11.77 -20.04
C MET A 249 -4.17 11.52 -21.54
N VAL A 250 -5.40 11.67 -22.03
CA VAL A 250 -5.75 11.54 -23.47
C VAL A 250 -6.28 12.84 -24.04
N ASN A 251 -5.89 13.15 -25.28
CA ASN A 251 -6.45 14.24 -26.07
C ASN A 251 -6.82 13.71 -27.46
N GLY A 252 -8.07 13.24 -27.59
CA GLY A 252 -8.51 12.50 -28.77
C GLY A 252 -7.69 11.24 -29.00
N ASN A 253 -7.02 11.16 -30.16
CA ASN A 253 -6.16 10.03 -30.54
C ASN A 253 -4.68 10.23 -30.17
N ALA A 254 -4.36 11.21 -29.31
CA ALA A 254 -3.00 11.48 -28.82
C ALA A 254 -2.89 11.35 -27.30
N VAL A 255 -1.68 11.06 -26.81
CA VAL A 255 -1.34 11.21 -25.40
C VAL A 255 -1.39 12.70 -25.05
N GLY A 256 -2.08 13.04 -23.97
CA GLY A 256 -2.23 14.38 -23.42
C GLY A 256 -1.15 14.68 -22.38
N THR A 257 -1.56 15.29 -21.26
CA THR A 257 -0.63 15.66 -20.19
C THR A 257 -0.33 14.46 -19.29
N VAL A 258 0.94 14.09 -19.23
CA VAL A 258 1.50 13.01 -18.39
C VAL A 258 2.59 13.55 -17.44
N THR A 259 2.47 14.82 -17.07
CA THR A 259 3.45 15.54 -16.24
C THR A 259 3.45 14.98 -14.81
N PRO A 260 4.62 14.58 -14.27
CA PRO A 260 4.73 14.15 -12.88
C PRO A 260 4.32 15.24 -11.89
N ILE A 261 3.63 14.87 -10.81
CA ILE A 261 3.38 15.80 -9.71
C ILE A 261 4.59 15.85 -8.76
N LYS A 262 4.74 16.95 -8.02
CA LYS A 262 5.78 17.09 -7.00
C LYS A 262 5.33 16.52 -5.66
N ARG A 263 6.12 15.60 -5.07
CA ARG A 263 5.88 15.03 -3.74
C ARG A 263 5.81 16.12 -2.67
N SER A 264 6.73 17.09 -2.71
CA SER A 264 6.78 18.24 -1.81
C SER A 264 5.48 19.05 -1.84
N VAL A 265 4.98 19.37 -3.04
CA VAL A 265 3.72 20.10 -3.23
C VAL A 265 2.54 19.28 -2.73
N PHE A 266 2.46 18.00 -3.09
CA PHE A 266 1.39 17.10 -2.61
C PHE A 266 1.37 17.02 -1.08
N ARG A 267 2.51 16.75 -0.44
CA ARG A 267 2.61 16.70 1.02
C ARG A 267 2.31 18.05 1.67
N GLN A 268 2.64 19.16 1.03
CA GLN A 268 2.33 20.50 1.54
C GLN A 268 0.83 20.83 1.45
N THR A 269 0.16 20.44 0.35
CA THR A 269 -1.29 20.59 0.17
C THR A 269 -2.08 19.84 1.25
N PHE A 270 -1.64 18.64 1.61
CA PHE A 270 -2.32 17.78 2.59
C PHE A 270 -1.65 17.75 3.98
N ALA A 271 -0.79 18.73 4.28
CA ALA A 271 0.05 18.74 5.48
C ALA A 271 -0.75 18.66 6.79
N SER A 272 -1.92 19.29 6.86
CA SER A 272 -2.79 19.25 8.05
C SER A 272 -3.21 17.82 8.42
N VAL A 273 -3.62 17.02 7.44
CA VAL A 273 -4.04 15.62 7.64
C VAL A 273 -2.83 14.71 7.86
N ILE A 274 -1.79 14.87 7.03
CA ILE A 274 -0.58 14.05 7.09
C ILE A 274 0.12 14.21 8.44
N SER A 275 0.34 15.44 8.92
CA SER A 275 1.01 15.68 10.20
C SER A 275 0.20 15.28 11.44
N ILE A 276 -1.13 15.15 11.33
CA ILE A 276 -1.98 14.58 12.39
C ILE A 276 -1.80 13.05 12.40
N LEU A 277 -1.89 12.40 11.24
CA LEU A 277 -1.68 10.95 11.10
C LEU A 277 -0.28 10.52 11.56
N GLU A 278 0.78 11.15 11.04
CA GLU A 278 2.17 10.80 11.35
C GLU A 278 2.46 10.92 12.86
N ARG A 279 1.85 11.90 13.52
CA ARG A 279 1.93 12.09 14.98
C ARG A 279 1.19 11.00 15.75
N ALA A 280 -0.05 10.67 15.34
CA ALA A 280 -0.83 9.60 15.96
C ALA A 280 -0.11 8.24 15.89
N VAL A 281 0.47 7.92 14.72
CA VAL A 281 1.25 6.69 14.51
C VAL A 281 2.50 6.65 15.39
N ALA A 282 3.27 7.74 15.42
CA ALA A 282 4.49 7.84 16.24
C ALA A 282 4.21 7.75 17.75
N ASN A 283 3.19 8.47 18.23
CA ASN A 283 2.78 8.45 19.64
C ASN A 283 2.29 7.06 20.10
N ALA A 284 1.65 6.30 19.19
CA ALA A 284 1.23 4.93 19.45
C ALA A 284 2.37 3.90 19.41
N GLN A 285 3.61 4.31 19.08
CA GLN A 285 4.76 3.44 18.84
C GLN A 285 4.53 2.44 17.68
N ALA A 286 3.67 2.79 16.72
CA ALA A 286 3.45 2.05 15.49
C ALA A 286 4.44 2.49 14.40
N THR A 287 4.69 1.64 13.41
CA THR A 287 5.62 1.91 12.30
C THR A 287 4.91 2.62 11.15
N LEU A 288 5.36 3.82 10.80
CA LEU A 288 4.87 4.55 9.64
C LEU A 288 5.49 4.02 8.33
N VAL A 289 4.69 3.86 7.28
CA VAL A 289 5.14 3.56 5.91
C VAL A 289 4.79 4.74 4.99
N ASP A 290 5.76 5.59 4.62
CA ASP A 290 5.47 6.76 3.78
C ASP A 290 5.38 6.41 2.29
N PHE A 291 4.17 6.17 1.81
CA PHE A 291 3.86 5.88 0.41
C PHE A 291 4.40 6.88 -0.58
N SER A 292 4.39 8.16 -0.22
CA SER A 292 4.94 9.20 -1.08
C SER A 292 6.47 9.06 -1.26
N ALA A 293 7.21 8.53 -0.28
CA ALA A 293 8.62 8.22 -0.43
C ALA A 293 8.87 7.01 -1.35
N ASN A 294 7.94 6.06 -1.36
CA ASN A 294 8.04 4.79 -2.08
C ASN A 294 7.67 4.93 -3.56
N GLN A 295 6.78 5.87 -3.87
CA GLN A 295 6.18 6.06 -5.20
C GLN A 295 6.86 7.18 -6.00
N CYS A 296 7.60 8.08 -5.37
CA CYS A 296 8.22 9.24 -6.01
C CYS A 296 9.74 9.15 -5.95
N TYR A 297 10.44 9.70 -6.96
CA TYR A 297 11.89 9.74 -7.04
C TYR A 297 12.36 11.18 -7.27
N GLN A 298 13.34 11.66 -6.48
CA GLN A 298 13.86 13.04 -6.55
C GLN A 298 12.75 14.11 -6.60
N ASP A 299 11.78 13.99 -5.67
CA ASP A 299 10.57 14.83 -5.57
C ASP A 299 9.53 14.65 -6.68
N LEU A 300 9.75 13.81 -7.70
CA LEU A 300 8.80 13.57 -8.80
C LEU A 300 8.01 12.27 -8.60
N CYS A 301 6.69 12.37 -8.56
CA CYS A 301 5.76 11.25 -8.58
C CYS A 301 5.24 11.09 -10.01
N GLN A 302 5.72 10.08 -10.74
CA GLN A 302 5.28 9.84 -12.11
C GLN A 302 3.82 9.36 -12.09
N VAL A 303 2.99 9.96 -12.94
CA VAL A 303 1.59 9.56 -13.13
C VAL A 303 1.46 8.31 -14.01
N GLU A 304 2.51 8.00 -14.76
CA GLU A 304 2.74 6.76 -15.51
C GLU A 304 4.17 6.25 -15.26
N PRO A 305 4.37 4.99 -14.86
CA PRO A 305 5.69 4.43 -14.55
C PRO A 305 6.72 4.64 -15.66
N MET A 306 7.98 4.80 -15.25
CA MET A 306 9.11 4.92 -16.16
C MET A 306 9.34 3.61 -16.94
N ALA A 307 9.11 2.45 -16.33
CA ALA A 307 9.42 1.18 -16.95
C ALA A 307 8.31 0.67 -17.88
N GLU A 308 7.04 0.88 -17.51
CA GLU A 308 5.87 0.29 -18.15
C GLU A 308 5.11 1.29 -19.05
N GLY A 309 5.10 2.58 -18.72
CA GLY A 309 4.40 3.62 -19.51
C GLY A 309 2.88 3.43 -19.59
N GLU A 310 2.25 2.94 -18.53
CA GLU A 310 0.78 2.87 -18.39
C GLU A 310 0.33 3.76 -17.22
N PRO A 311 -0.95 4.13 -17.07
CA PRO A 311 -1.40 4.83 -15.86
C PRO A 311 -1.08 4.05 -14.58
N VAL A 312 -0.64 4.76 -13.53
CA VAL A 312 -0.49 4.20 -12.17
C VAL A 312 -1.88 3.92 -11.55
N TYR A 313 -2.86 4.75 -11.89
CA TYR A 313 -4.22 4.73 -11.35
C TYR A 313 -5.25 4.39 -12.44
N LYS A 314 -6.39 3.80 -12.03
CA LYS A 314 -7.53 3.56 -12.93
C LYS A 314 -8.44 4.79 -13.06
N ASP A 315 -8.34 5.69 -12.08
CA ASP A 315 -9.02 6.98 -11.99
C ASP A 315 -8.05 7.99 -11.32
N LYS A 316 -8.51 8.89 -10.42
CA LYS A 316 -7.68 9.93 -9.79
C LYS A 316 -7.08 9.51 -8.43
N ASP A 317 -7.63 8.48 -7.79
CA ASP A 317 -7.41 8.14 -6.36
C ASP A 317 -7.39 6.63 -6.05
N HIS A 318 -7.72 5.77 -7.03
CA HIS A 318 -7.58 4.32 -6.95
C HIS A 318 -6.46 3.78 -7.87
N MET A 319 -5.43 3.18 -7.28
CA MET A 319 -4.34 2.53 -8.02
C MET A 319 -4.82 1.33 -8.83
N ARG A 320 -4.12 1.02 -9.93
CA ARG A 320 -4.35 -0.21 -10.69
C ARG A 320 -3.78 -1.43 -9.97
N PRO A 321 -4.46 -2.60 -9.99
CA PRO A 321 -3.99 -3.82 -9.32
C PRO A 321 -2.57 -4.23 -9.69
N TYR A 322 -2.20 -4.09 -10.97
CA TYR A 322 -0.87 -4.38 -11.49
C TYR A 322 0.22 -3.50 -10.85
N TYR A 323 -0.03 -2.19 -10.68
CA TYR A 323 0.91 -1.29 -10.02
C TYR A 323 1.09 -1.66 -8.55
N VAL A 324 -0.01 -1.95 -7.85
CA VAL A 324 0.01 -2.31 -6.43
C VAL A 324 0.83 -3.58 -6.18
N LYS A 325 0.64 -4.62 -7.00
CA LYS A 325 1.43 -5.87 -6.94
C LYS A 325 2.95 -5.60 -6.98
N SER A 326 3.38 -4.62 -7.77
CA SER A 326 4.80 -4.25 -7.93
C SER A 326 5.31 -3.32 -6.82
N LEU A 327 4.51 -2.33 -6.41
CA LEU A 327 4.86 -1.40 -5.33
C LEU A 327 5.09 -2.13 -3.99
N PHE A 328 4.40 -3.26 -3.76
CA PHE A 328 4.54 -4.00 -2.51
C PHE A 328 5.83 -4.76 -2.33
N TYR A 329 6.41 -5.23 -3.42
CA TYR A 329 7.74 -5.81 -3.38
C TYR A 329 8.77 -4.83 -2.80
N TRP A 330 8.69 -3.55 -3.20
CA TRP A 330 9.61 -2.50 -2.76
C TRP A 330 9.38 -2.12 -1.29
N SER A 331 8.13 -1.85 -0.89
CA SER A 331 7.80 -1.38 0.45
C SER A 331 8.18 -2.39 1.54
N CYS A 332 8.11 -3.69 1.26
CA CYS A 332 8.57 -4.74 2.18
C CYS A 332 10.10 -4.85 2.29
N VAL A 333 10.83 -4.55 1.23
CA VAL A 333 12.30 -4.66 1.20
C VAL A 333 12.95 -3.48 1.94
N SER A 334 12.34 -2.30 1.92
CA SER A 334 12.81 -1.11 2.64
C SER A 334 12.46 -1.07 4.15
N ILE A 335 11.83 -2.13 4.68
CA ILE A 335 11.54 -2.31 6.12
C ILE A 335 12.59 -3.24 6.79
N GLN A 336 13.63 -3.67 6.04
CA GLN A 336 14.78 -4.44 6.53
C GLN A 336 15.85 -3.55 7.17
#